data_AF-A0A1R1JWV2-F1
#
_entry.id   AF-A0A1R1JWV2-F1
#
_cell.length_a   1.000
_cell.length_b   1.000
_cell.length_c   1.000
_cell.angle_alpha   90.00
_cell.angle_beta   90.00
_cell.angle_gamma   90.00
#
_symmetry.space_group_name_H-M   'P 1'
#
loop_
_entity.id
_entity.type
_entity.pdbx_description
1 polymer ?
#
loop_
_entity_poly.entity_id
_entity_poly.type
_entity_poly.pdbx_seq_one_letter_code
_entity_poly.pdbx_strand_id
1 'polypeptide(L)'
;MPHPPKPDAAVRHYRFACQDIEARYGHGNFDDAGDHVAEALRDVSVWENQYPLAFEFDTAHANPWYHAFVVTVTGLPDDVARRFADRMRMLGLPSPRSAD
;
A
#
# COMPACT_ATOMS: atom_id res chain seq x y z
N MET A 1 29.35 12.21 -1.33
CA MET A 1 29.37 10.92 -0.59
C MET A 1 28.58 9.91 -1.41
N PRO A 2 29.18 8.82 -1.91
CA PRO A 2 28.38 7.76 -2.51
C PRO A 2 27.57 7.11 -1.37
N HIS A 3 26.25 7.16 -1.47
CA HIS A 3 25.42 6.39 -0.56
C HIS A 3 25.77 4.91 -0.73
N PRO A 4 25.99 4.16 0.36
CA PRO A 4 26.10 2.72 0.26
C PRO A 4 24.83 2.21 -0.44
N PRO A 5 24.93 1.20 -1.33
CA PRO A 5 23.74 0.57 -1.88
C PRO A 5 22.86 0.16 -0.70
N LYS A 6 21.61 0.65 -0.67
CA LYS A 6 20.65 0.31 0.38
C LYS A 6 20.57 -1.24 0.39
N PRO A 7 20.88 -1.91 1.51
CA PRO A 7 20.77 -3.36 1.58
C PRO A 7 19.34 -3.72 1.23
N ASP A 8 19.15 -4.70 0.33
CA ASP A 8 17.89 -5.33 -0.10
C ASP A 8 16.67 -4.77 0.66
N ALA A 9 16.21 -3.59 0.23
CA ALA A 9 15.28 -2.83 1.04
C ALA A 9 13.93 -3.55 0.95
N ALA A 10 13.48 -4.16 2.05
CA ALA A 10 12.29 -5.00 2.08
C ALA A 10 11.13 -4.35 1.29
N VAL A 11 10.77 -4.97 0.17
CA VAL A 11 9.66 -4.53 -0.67
C VAL A 11 8.41 -5.24 -0.18
N ARG A 12 7.35 -4.47 0.06
CA ARG A 12 6.07 -4.99 0.54
C ARG A 12 4.95 -4.58 -0.40
N HIS A 13 4.17 -5.56 -0.82
CA HIS A 13 3.01 -5.36 -1.67
C HIS A 13 1.73 -5.53 -0.87
N TYR A 14 0.82 -4.57 -1.01
CA TYR A 14 -0.49 -4.53 -0.37
C TYR A 14 -1.52 -4.54 -1.50
N ARG A 15 -2.38 -5.57 -1.54
CA ARG A 15 -3.36 -5.74 -2.61
C ARG A 15 -4.77 -5.52 -2.06
N PHE A 16 -5.51 -4.62 -2.69
CA PHE A 16 -6.90 -4.32 -2.37
C PHE A 16 -7.76 -4.65 -3.58
N ALA A 17 -8.87 -5.36 -3.40
CA ALA A 17 -9.79 -5.57 -4.52
C ALA A 17 -10.34 -4.20 -4.96
N CYS A 18 -10.37 -3.94 -6.26
CA CYS A 18 -10.85 -2.64 -6.75
C CYS A 18 -12.29 -2.36 -6.28
N GLN A 19 -13.12 -3.40 -6.18
CA GLN A 19 -14.50 -3.30 -5.70
C GLN A 19 -14.60 -2.87 -4.23
N ASP A 20 -13.66 -3.30 -3.38
CA ASP A 20 -13.63 -2.87 -1.97
C ASP A 20 -13.27 -1.39 -1.86
N ILE A 21 -12.34 -0.94 -2.70
CA ILE A 21 -11.98 0.48 -2.81
C ILE A 21 -13.19 1.29 -3.28
N GLU A 22 -13.84 0.88 -4.36
CA GLU A 22 -14.99 1.59 -4.91
C GLU A 22 -16.20 1.61 -3.96
N ALA A 23 -16.42 0.53 -3.20
CA ALA A 23 -17.46 0.48 -2.17
C ALA A 23 -17.19 1.48 -1.03
N ARG A 24 -15.92 1.75 -0.73
CA ARG A 24 -15.52 2.64 0.37
C ARG A 24 -15.38 4.10 -0.04
N TYR A 25 -14.86 4.35 -1.24
CA TYR A 25 -14.46 5.68 -1.72
C TYR A 25 -15.39 6.24 -2.80
N GLY A 26 -16.21 5.39 -3.43
CA GLY A 26 -16.99 5.74 -4.62
C GLY A 26 -16.38 5.15 -5.88
N HIS A 27 -17.21 4.90 -6.89
CA HIS A 27 -16.78 4.33 -8.16
C HIS A 27 -15.70 5.20 -8.82
N GLY A 28 -14.54 4.61 -9.14
CA GLY A 28 -13.41 5.31 -9.75
C GLY A 28 -12.50 6.11 -8.79
N ASN A 29 -12.86 6.25 -7.51
CA ASN A 29 -12.11 7.10 -6.55
C ASN A 29 -10.90 6.36 -5.94
N PHE A 30 -9.97 5.94 -6.79
CA PHE A 30 -8.72 5.29 -6.39
C PHE A 30 -7.64 6.27 -5.93
N ASP A 31 -7.75 7.54 -6.35
CA ASP A 31 -6.91 8.65 -5.92
C ASP A 31 -7.12 8.96 -4.42
N ASP A 32 -8.37 9.12 -3.98
CA ASP A 32 -8.70 9.31 -2.56
C ASP A 32 -8.20 8.14 -1.70
N ALA A 33 -8.30 6.91 -2.22
CA ALA A 33 -7.77 5.73 -1.56
C ALA A 33 -6.23 5.77 -1.47
N GLY A 34 -5.56 6.20 -2.53
CA GLY A 34 -4.11 6.40 -2.58
C GLY A 34 -3.63 7.46 -1.58
N ASP A 35 -4.36 8.57 -1.45
CA ASP A 35 -4.05 9.64 -0.50
C ASP A 35 -4.17 9.16 0.95
N HIS A 36 -5.24 8.44 1.30
CA HIS A 36 -5.37 7.85 2.64
C HIS A 36 -4.32 6.77 2.92
N VAL A 37 -3.90 6.00 1.92
CA VAL A 37 -2.77 5.06 2.05
C VAL A 37 -1.48 5.81 2.36
N ALA A 38 -1.19 6.89 1.63
CA ALA A 38 0.00 7.70 1.83
C ALA A 38 -0.01 8.42 3.20
N GLU A 39 -1.16 8.88 3.66
CA GLU A 39 -1.36 9.44 4.99
C GLU A 39 -1.17 8.38 6.08
N ALA A 40 -1.78 7.21 5.94
CA ALA A 40 -1.60 6.10 6.87
C ALA A 40 -0.14 5.67 6.99
N LEU A 41 0.60 5.68 5.88
CA LEU A 41 2.04 5.40 5.88
C LEU A 41 2.81 6.52 6.58
N ARG A 42 2.44 7.79 6.38
CA ARG A 42 3.04 8.93 7.08
C ARG A 42 2.83 8.84 8.59
N ASP A 43 1.62 8.52 9.04
CA ASP A 43 1.25 8.42 10.46
C ASP A 43 2.13 7.44 11.25
N VAL A 44 2.52 6.33 10.60
CA VAL A 44 3.29 5.26 11.25
C VAL A 44 4.80 5.41 11.04
N SER A 45 5.22 6.36 10.21
CA SER A 45 6.62 6.59 9.85
C SER A 45 7.23 7.71 10.71
N VAL A 46 8.30 7.41 11.43
CA VAL A 46 9.10 8.40 12.18
C VAL A 46 10.21 9.02 11.30
N TRP A 47 10.28 8.64 10.03
CA TRP A 47 11.36 8.98 9.11
C TRP A 47 11.18 10.38 8.52
N GLU A 48 12.23 11.22 8.55
CA GLU A 48 12.29 12.53 7.88
C GLU A 48 11.93 12.47 6.38
N ASN A 49 12.10 11.31 5.72
CA ASN A 49 11.65 11.06 4.37
C ASN A 49 10.60 9.94 4.35
N GLN A 50 9.51 10.14 3.59
CA GLN A 50 8.54 9.07 3.35
C GLN A 50 9.19 7.87 2.66
N TYR A 51 8.77 6.67 3.03
CA TYR A 51 9.14 5.46 2.30
C TYR A 51 8.69 5.59 0.83
N PRO A 52 9.52 5.17 -0.15
CA PRO A 52 9.10 5.12 -1.54
C PRO A 52 7.81 4.30 -1.67
N LEU A 53 6.81 4.91 -2.30
CA LEU A 53 5.46 4.40 -2.47
C LEU A 53 5.14 4.38 -3.96
N ALA A 54 4.63 3.27 -4.46
CA ALA A 54 4.14 3.14 -5.82
C ALA A 54 2.73 2.52 -5.84
N PHE A 55 1.95 2.90 -6.83
CA PHE A 55 0.58 2.44 -7.04
C PHE A 55 0.45 1.85 -8.44
N GLU A 56 -0.18 0.68 -8.51
CA GLU A 56 -0.42 -0.02 -9.77
C GLU A 56 -1.80 -0.67 -9.75
N PHE A 57 -2.33 -0.96 -10.94
CA PHE A 57 -3.52 -1.79 -11.08
C PHE A 57 -3.12 -3.13 -11.67
N ASP A 58 -3.49 -4.21 -10.98
CA ASP A 58 -3.45 -5.55 -11.55
C ASP A 58 -4.80 -5.85 -12.19
N THR A 59 -4.86 -5.70 -13.52
CA THR A 59 -6.04 -5.99 -14.35
C THR A 59 -5.78 -7.13 -15.32
N ALA A 60 -4.79 -7.99 -15.05
CA ALA A 60 -4.40 -9.05 -15.99
C ALA A 60 -5.52 -10.08 -16.21
N HIS A 61 -6.36 -10.30 -15.20
CA HIS A 61 -7.50 -11.21 -15.29
C HIS A 61 -8.69 -10.56 -16.03
N ALA A 62 -9.35 -11.32 -16.90
CA ALA A 62 -10.45 -10.80 -17.73
C ALA A 62 -11.71 -10.42 -16.91
N ASN A 63 -12.00 -11.15 -15.83
CA ASN A 63 -13.10 -10.83 -14.91
C ASN A 63 -12.67 -9.72 -13.92
N PRO A 64 -13.35 -8.54 -13.89
CA PRO A 64 -13.02 -7.41 -13.00
C PRO A 64 -13.08 -7.71 -11.51
N TRP A 65 -13.78 -8.78 -11.10
CA TRP A 65 -13.80 -9.24 -9.71
C TRP A 65 -12.39 -9.56 -9.16
N TYR A 66 -11.44 -9.86 -10.05
CA TYR A 66 -10.05 -10.16 -9.68
C TYR A 66 -9.11 -8.96 -9.86
N HIS A 67 -9.63 -7.79 -10.24
CA HIS A 67 -8.80 -6.60 -10.38
C HIS A 67 -8.41 -6.07 -9.00
N ALA A 68 -7.15 -5.64 -8.88
CA ALA A 68 -6.61 -5.15 -7.62
C ALA A 68 -5.89 -3.82 -7.78
N PHE A 69 -6.09 -2.95 -6.79
CA PHE A 69 -5.24 -1.81 -6.52
C PHE A 69 -4.06 -2.28 -5.68
N VAL A 70 -2.85 -2.17 -6.23
CA VAL A 70 -1.61 -2.66 -5.65
C VAL A 70 -0.80 -1.48 -5.15
N VAL A 71 -0.45 -1.50 -3.87
CA VAL A 71 0.43 -0.53 -3.23
C VAL A 71 1.76 -1.21 -2.93
N THR A 72 2.85 -0.63 -3.38
CA THR A 72 4.21 -1.13 -3.16
C THR A 72 4.97 -0.15 -2.28
N VAL A 73 5.50 -0.62 -1.15
CA VAL A 73 6.33 0.18 -0.23
C VAL A 73 7.73 -0.43 -0.13
N THR A 74 8.77 0.37 -0.35
CA THR A 74 10.15 -0.11 -0.36
C THR A 74 10.91 0.31 0.90
N GLY A 75 11.57 -0.66 1.53
CA GLY A 75 12.39 -0.46 2.72
C GLY A 75 11.61 -0.29 4.02
N LEU A 76 10.37 -0.81 4.08
CA LEU A 76 9.49 -0.69 5.24
C LEU A 76 9.84 -1.75 6.31
N PRO A 77 10.35 -1.36 7.49
CA PRO A 77 10.69 -2.29 8.57
C PRO A 77 9.46 -3.03 9.13
N ASP A 78 9.66 -4.22 9.70
CA ASP A 78 8.58 -5.11 10.14
C ASP A 78 7.68 -4.54 11.24
N ASP A 79 8.23 -3.74 12.15
CA ASP A 79 7.46 -3.05 13.20
C ASP A 79 6.58 -1.95 12.61
N VAL A 80 7.11 -1.17 11.66
CA VAL A 80 6.35 -0.14 10.93
C VAL A 80 5.29 -0.79 10.03
N ALA A 81 5.63 -1.88 9.34
CA ALA A 81 4.70 -2.62 8.49
C ALA A 81 3.51 -3.17 9.26
N ARG A 82 3.71 -3.64 10.50
CA ARG A 82 2.61 -4.07 11.38
C ARG A 82 1.67 -2.91 11.74
N ARG A 83 2.23 -1.77 12.16
CA ARG A 83 1.43 -0.56 12.46
C ARG A 83 0.70 -0.05 11.22
N PHE A 84 1.35 -0.09 10.07
CA PHE A 84 0.76 0.29 8.79
C PHE A 84 -0.42 -0.62 8.44
N ALA A 85 -0.26 -1.94 8.57
CA ALA A 85 -1.35 -2.89 8.35
C ALA A 85 -2.54 -2.65 9.30
N ASP A 86 -2.28 -2.32 10.56
CA ASP A 86 -3.34 -1.96 11.51
C ASP A 86 -4.05 -0.66 11.12
N ARG A 87 -3.31 0.35 10.64
CA ARG A 87 -3.89 1.60 10.14
C ARG A 87 -4.76 1.37 8.90
N MET A 88 -4.32 0.50 7.99
CA MET A 88 -5.09 0.12 6.80
C MET A 88 -6.41 -0.58 7.16
N ARG A 89 -6.41 -1.44 8.17
CA ARG A 89 -7.65 -2.05 8.70
C ARG A 89 -8.65 -1.00 9.19
N MET A 90 -8.16 0.06 9.85
CA MET A 90 -9.02 1.16 10.33
C MET A 90 -9.66 1.96 9.18
N LEU A 91 -9.03 2.00 8.00
CA LEU A 91 -9.60 2.62 6.81
C LEU A 91 -10.72 1.79 6.15
N GLY A 92 -10.97 0.57 6.66
CA GLY A 92 -11.91 -0.39 6.08
C GLY A 92 -11.30 -1.19 4.94
N LEU A 93 -9.98 -1.08 4.74
CA LEU A 93 -9.27 -1.83 3.71
C LEU A 93 -8.85 -3.20 4.27
N PRO A 94 -9.00 -4.28 3.48
CA PRO A 94 -8.61 -5.61 3.93
C PRO A 94 -7.14 -5.62 4.36
N SER A 95 -6.83 -6.48 5.34
CA SER A 95 -5.44 -6.63 5.78
C SER A 95 -4.60 -6.97 4.56
N PRO A 96 -3.47 -6.27 4.34
CA PRO A 96 -2.59 -6.61 3.25
C PRO A 96 -2.14 -8.05 3.39
N ARG A 97 -2.46 -8.85 2.39
CA ARG A 97 -1.80 -10.14 2.21
C ARG A 97 -0.39 -9.83 1.73
N SER A 98 0.59 -9.97 2.61
CA SER A 98 1.97 -10.19 2.16
C SER A 98 1.93 -11.40 1.23
N ALA A 99 2.23 -11.20 -0.05
CA ALA A 99 2.70 -12.28 -0.87
C ALA A 99 4.12 -12.59 -0.37
N ASP A 100 4.30 -13.78 0.21
CA ASP A 100 5.61 -14.39 0.44
C ASP A 100 6.41 -14.44 -0.87
#